data_AF-A0A950A483-F1
#
_entry.id   AF-A0A950A483-F1
#
_cell.length_a   1.000
_cell.length_b   1.000
_cell.length_c   1.000
_cell.angle_alpha   90.00
_cell.angle_beta   90.00
_cell.angle_gamma   90.00
#
_symmetry.space_group_name_H-M   'P 1'
#
loop_
_entity.id
_entity.type
_entity.pdbx_description
1 polymer ?
#
loop_
_entity_poly.entity_id
_entity_poly.type
_entity_poly.pdbx_seq_one_letter_code
_entity_poly.pdbx_strand_id
1 'polypeptide(L)'
;MSDYFDRVEAQIVRNVEAGLPHGSRRPNVSGYLAIAAAALIVIVVAGAFLLARGSSPTAPPAASHSITLKFKATAIGSKTPSGRVLDSAVPILRERLGSVYPGVHVSRAENEIVVTAPNANAGTRAAILTLVKTRAYLAFYDWEANVIAPNGKTVATQLQTQDPTAVEISQGDGSVAPGQPWAGSMNLYDAVTLASKQPRSESPDNSRITDQYYMFGAPGSAACAAAAKASGTVASAGQHCLLNGPYDSKHALLTGLPAGVSASDGQILVVPRGIVVLQAIPQNFSKPTPIADPSAQFFVLKDDIALTGSDITNPQQRTDPNIGSPDVTFGFTSKGKTEFQAVTANLAHRGNLVSSTGMTFNQHFAVALDNELITVPYVDFRQYPDGINGDKGADIAGSFTLSFARDLATILRYGPLPVELTARG
;
A
#
# COMPACT_ATOMS: atom_id res chain seq x y z
N MET A 1 -10.07 -37.89 -6.90
CA MET A 1 -10.83 -36.67 -7.24
C MET A 1 -12.30 -37.12 -7.28
N SER A 2 -13.20 -36.51 -6.49
CA SER A 2 -14.61 -36.90 -6.26
C SER A 2 -14.98 -37.72 -5.00
N ASP A 3 -14.40 -37.45 -3.83
CA ASP A 3 -14.97 -37.97 -2.54
C ASP A 3 -14.62 -37.12 -1.30
N TYR A 4 -14.23 -35.85 -1.53
CA TYR A 4 -13.88 -34.87 -0.48
C TYR A 4 -14.92 -33.75 -0.39
N PHE A 5 -15.47 -33.31 -1.53
CA PHE A 5 -16.49 -32.27 -1.58
C PHE A 5 -17.88 -32.74 -1.10
N ASP A 6 -18.27 -34.00 -1.39
CA ASP A 6 -19.56 -34.55 -0.98
C ASP A 6 -19.70 -34.70 0.56
N ARG A 7 -18.58 -34.85 1.28
CA ARG A 7 -18.57 -34.92 2.76
C ARG A 7 -18.67 -33.55 3.43
N VAL A 8 -18.33 -32.47 2.74
CA VAL A 8 -18.43 -31.10 3.27
C VAL A 8 -19.85 -30.55 3.10
N GLU A 9 -20.54 -30.87 1.99
CA GLU A 9 -21.94 -30.45 1.79
C GLU A 9 -22.92 -31.17 2.74
N ALA A 10 -22.72 -32.46 3.02
CA ALA A 10 -23.62 -33.23 3.89
C ALA A 10 -23.58 -32.83 5.38
N GLN A 11 -22.54 -32.10 5.82
CA GLN A 11 -22.41 -31.62 7.20
C GLN A 11 -23.10 -30.25 7.40
N ILE A 12 -23.23 -29.45 6.33
CA ILE A 12 -23.80 -28.11 6.38
C ILE A 12 -25.33 -28.16 6.26
N VAL A 13 -25.88 -29.07 5.44
CA VAL A 13 -27.35 -29.16 5.23
C VAL A 13 -28.09 -29.70 6.46
N ARG A 14 -27.50 -30.63 7.24
CA ARG A 14 -28.15 -31.20 8.44
C ARG A 14 -28.26 -30.22 9.62
N ASN A 15 -27.43 -29.18 9.66
CA ASN A 15 -27.45 -28.20 10.75
C ASN A 15 -28.43 -27.04 10.49
N VAL A 16 -28.99 -26.91 9.28
CA VAL A 16 -29.92 -25.85 8.91
C VAL A 16 -31.39 -26.26 9.10
N GLU A 17 -31.72 -27.56 9.08
CA GLU A 17 -33.11 -28.02 9.23
C GLU A 17 -33.58 -28.23 10.69
N ALA A 18 -32.69 -28.17 11.69
CA ALA A 18 -33.05 -28.46 13.09
C ALA A 18 -33.40 -27.23 13.95
N GLY A 19 -33.55 -26.03 13.36
CA GLY A 19 -33.48 -24.77 14.11
C GLY A 19 -34.69 -23.84 14.12
N LEU A 20 -35.90 -24.27 13.76
CA LEU A 20 -37.08 -23.39 13.78
C LEU A 20 -38.12 -23.83 14.83
N PRO A 21 -38.43 -22.96 15.81
CA PRO A 21 -39.76 -22.88 16.38
C PRO A 21 -40.40 -21.48 16.30
N HIS A 22 -41.73 -21.50 16.13
CA HIS A 22 -42.68 -20.39 16.13
C HIS A 22 -42.94 -19.82 17.55
N GLY A 23 -43.36 -18.56 17.65
CA GLY A 23 -44.14 -18.07 18.81
C GLY A 23 -43.75 -16.69 19.35
N SER A 24 -44.74 -15.94 19.86
CA SER A 24 -44.81 -14.48 20.02
C SER A 24 -44.63 -13.94 21.45
N ARG A 25 -44.51 -12.59 21.54
CA ARG A 25 -44.60 -11.65 22.70
C ARG A 25 -43.30 -11.17 23.40
N ARG A 26 -43.15 -9.83 23.43
CA ARG A 26 -42.25 -8.99 24.27
C ARG A 26 -42.95 -8.63 25.62
N PRO A 27 -42.31 -8.05 26.68
CA PRO A 27 -41.05 -7.25 26.70
C PRO A 27 -40.07 -7.40 27.93
N ASN A 28 -38.87 -6.80 27.77
CA ASN A 28 -37.84 -6.31 28.74
C ASN A 28 -37.22 -7.34 29.73
N VAL A 29 -35.89 -7.51 29.94
CA VAL A 29 -34.74 -6.59 30.14
C VAL A 29 -33.41 -7.34 29.87
N SER A 30 -32.38 -6.60 29.38
CA SER A 30 -30.91 -6.83 29.40
C SER A 30 -30.28 -8.15 28.92
N GLY A 31 -29.34 -8.04 27.98
CA GLY A 31 -28.34 -9.07 27.70
C GLY A 31 -27.62 -8.82 26.38
N TYR A 32 -26.31 -8.57 26.45
CA TYR A 32 -25.42 -8.50 25.30
C TYR A 32 -25.49 -9.79 24.48
N LEU A 33 -25.85 -9.68 23.20
CA LEU A 33 -25.67 -10.73 22.19
C LEU A 33 -25.13 -10.06 20.93
N ALA A 34 -23.80 -10.10 20.79
CA ALA A 34 -23.11 -9.87 19.54
C ALA A 34 -23.37 -11.09 18.64
N ILE A 35 -24.18 -10.91 17.60
CA ILE A 35 -24.24 -11.83 16.47
C ILE A 35 -23.54 -11.14 15.31
N ALA A 36 -22.46 -11.76 14.86
CA ALA A 36 -21.73 -11.40 13.67
C ALA A 36 -22.65 -11.44 12.45
N ALA A 37 -22.84 -10.29 11.81
CA ALA A 37 -23.39 -10.17 10.47
C ALA A 37 -22.91 -8.83 9.88
N ALA A 38 -21.64 -8.77 9.47
CA ALA A 38 -21.19 -7.74 8.53
C ALA A 38 -21.60 -8.21 7.13
N ALA A 39 -22.86 -7.94 6.78
CA ALA A 39 -23.38 -8.10 5.43
C ALA A 39 -22.84 -6.96 4.56
N LEU A 40 -22.02 -7.29 3.58
CA LEU A 40 -21.52 -6.38 2.55
C LEU A 40 -22.69 -6.04 1.60
N ILE A 41 -23.17 -4.80 1.66
CA ILE A 41 -24.11 -4.25 0.69
C ILE A 41 -23.33 -3.92 -0.58
N VAL A 42 -23.54 -4.72 -1.63
CA VAL A 42 -23.09 -4.41 -2.99
C VAL A 42 -24.24 -3.71 -3.71
N ILE A 43 -24.11 -2.41 -3.95
CA ILE A 43 -24.99 -1.69 -4.88
C ILE A 43 -24.50 -1.97 -6.30
N VAL A 44 -25.19 -2.86 -7.01
CA VAL A 44 -25.05 -3.04 -8.46
C VAL A 44 -25.83 -1.94 -9.16
N VAL A 45 -25.15 -0.94 -9.71
CA VAL A 45 -25.74 -0.08 -10.75
C VAL A 45 -25.51 -0.75 -12.09
N ALA A 46 -26.54 -1.44 -12.59
CA ALA A 46 -26.57 -2.00 -13.92
C ALA A 46 -26.70 -0.87 -14.96
N GLY A 47 -25.60 -0.55 -15.63
CA GLY A 47 -25.61 0.24 -16.86
C GLY A 47 -26.02 -0.66 -18.04
N ALA A 48 -27.23 -0.47 -18.54
CA ALA A 48 -27.75 -1.14 -19.72
C ALA A 48 -26.84 -0.92 -20.94
N PHE A 49 -26.20 -1.98 -21.43
CA PHE A 49 -25.47 -1.97 -22.69
C PHE A 49 -26.48 -2.14 -23.83
N LEU A 50 -26.90 -1.03 -24.43
CA LEU A 50 -27.64 -1.02 -25.68
C LEU A 50 -26.70 -1.43 -26.83
N LEU A 51 -27.10 -2.48 -27.53
CA LEU A 51 -26.57 -2.91 -28.82
C LEU A 51 -26.79 -1.83 -29.88
N ALA A 52 -25.72 -1.39 -30.53
CA ALA A 52 -25.78 -0.81 -31.86
C ALA A 52 -24.60 -1.33 -32.68
N ARG A 53 -24.87 -2.35 -33.51
CA ARG A 53 -24.01 -2.72 -34.63
C ARG A 53 -24.07 -1.58 -35.65
N GLY A 54 -22.93 -0.94 -35.90
CA GLY A 54 -22.74 -0.01 -37.00
C GLY A 54 -21.34 -0.20 -37.56
N SER A 55 -21.23 -0.98 -38.63
CA SER A 55 -20.05 -1.00 -39.48
C SER A 55 -19.88 0.35 -40.16
N SER A 56 -18.71 0.96 -40.03
CA SER A 56 -18.32 2.17 -40.77
C SER A 56 -16.83 2.12 -41.11
N PRO A 57 -16.43 2.77 -42.21
CA PRO A 57 -15.35 2.33 -43.07
C PRO A 57 -13.96 2.74 -42.57
N THR A 58 -12.97 1.99 -43.04
CA THR A 58 -11.53 2.15 -42.82
C THR A 58 -11.10 3.61 -42.97
N ALA A 59 -10.77 4.25 -41.84
CA ALA A 59 -10.08 5.53 -41.82
C ALA A 59 -8.60 5.33 -42.19
N PRO A 60 -7.95 6.28 -42.91
CA PRO A 60 -6.53 6.22 -43.24
C PRO A 60 -5.67 6.28 -41.96
N PRO A 61 -4.42 5.75 -41.99
CA PRO A 61 -3.60 5.65 -40.78
C PRO A 61 -3.34 7.03 -40.18
N ALA A 62 -3.83 7.23 -38.96
CA ALA A 62 -3.55 8.43 -38.17
C ALA A 62 -2.04 8.53 -37.93
N ALA A 63 -1.49 9.75 -38.04
CA ALA A 63 -0.12 10.05 -37.65
C ALA A 63 0.18 9.44 -36.28
N SER A 64 1.26 8.67 -36.17
CA SER A 64 1.65 8.01 -34.93
C SER A 64 2.01 9.06 -33.87
N HIS A 65 1.08 9.33 -32.96
CA HIS A 65 1.29 10.24 -31.84
C HIS A 65 2.23 9.54 -30.83
N SER A 66 3.53 9.78 -30.97
CA SER A 66 4.51 9.36 -29.98
C SER A 66 4.58 10.37 -28.84
N ILE A 67 4.69 9.89 -27.60
CA ILE A 67 5.04 10.75 -26.45
C ILE A 67 6.48 10.50 -26.05
N THR A 68 7.18 11.56 -25.65
CA THR A 68 8.50 11.47 -25.03
C THR A 68 8.41 12.03 -23.62
N LEU A 69 8.79 11.23 -22.62
CA LEU A 69 8.81 11.59 -21.22
C LEU A 69 10.27 11.57 -20.73
N LYS A 70 10.66 12.60 -19.99
CA LYS A 70 12.00 12.71 -19.40
C LYS A 70 11.91 12.62 -17.89
N PHE A 71 12.83 11.88 -17.28
CA PHE A 71 12.86 11.64 -15.85
C PHE A 71 14.24 11.96 -15.28
N LYS A 72 14.28 12.75 -14.21
CA LYS A 72 15.48 13.00 -13.43
C LYS A 72 15.62 11.92 -12.37
N ALA A 73 16.81 11.34 -12.24
CA ALA A 73 17.10 10.34 -11.22
C ALA A 73 17.76 10.95 -9.99
N THR A 74 17.37 10.43 -8.83
CA THR A 74 18.01 10.66 -7.54
C THR A 74 18.52 9.32 -7.01
N ALA A 75 19.80 9.25 -6.66
CA ALA A 75 20.38 8.04 -6.09
C ALA A 75 19.98 7.87 -4.62
N ILE A 76 19.73 6.63 -4.21
CA ILE A 76 19.35 6.27 -2.83
C ILE A 76 20.63 6.11 -1.99
N GLY A 77 20.70 6.73 -0.81
CA GLY A 77 21.82 6.55 0.15
C GLY A 77 23.19 7.13 -0.27
N SER A 78 23.20 8.05 -1.24
CA SER A 78 24.33 8.81 -1.83
C SER A 78 25.78 8.46 -1.40
N LYS A 79 26.48 7.69 -2.26
CA LYS A 79 27.94 7.82 -2.59
C LYS A 79 28.29 7.45 -4.05
N THR A 80 27.35 6.90 -4.83
CA THR A 80 27.63 6.40 -6.18
C THR A 80 27.39 7.47 -7.26
N PRO A 81 28.28 7.64 -8.25
CA PRO A 81 28.03 8.52 -9.39
C PRO A 81 26.71 8.16 -10.08
N SER A 82 25.83 9.15 -10.25
CA SER A 82 24.49 9.03 -10.83
C SER A 82 24.45 8.17 -12.10
N GLY A 83 25.52 8.24 -12.91
CA GLY A 83 25.59 7.52 -14.17
C GLY A 83 25.53 5.99 -14.06
N ARG A 84 26.32 5.36 -13.18
CA ARG A 84 26.31 3.88 -13.07
C ARG A 84 24.98 3.37 -12.53
N VAL A 85 24.38 4.10 -11.59
CA VAL A 85 23.08 3.74 -11.00
C VAL A 85 21.95 3.89 -12.03
N LEU A 86 22.03 4.93 -12.88
CA LEU A 86 21.13 5.12 -14.03
C LEU A 86 21.23 3.98 -15.04
N ASP A 87 22.44 3.51 -15.35
CA ASP A 87 22.66 2.42 -16.32
C ASP A 87 22.03 1.10 -15.84
N SER A 88 21.99 0.86 -14.52
CA SER A 88 21.29 -0.30 -13.94
C SER A 88 19.77 -0.16 -13.94
N ALA A 89 19.22 1.07 -13.92
CA ALA A 89 17.78 1.30 -13.94
C ALA A 89 17.15 1.11 -15.34
N VAL A 90 17.87 1.48 -16.40
CA VAL A 90 17.40 1.37 -17.80
C VAL A 90 16.92 -0.03 -18.19
N PRO A 91 17.67 -1.13 -17.97
CA PRO A 91 17.20 -2.46 -18.34
C PRO A 91 15.95 -2.89 -17.56
N ILE A 92 15.86 -2.56 -16.26
CA ILE A 92 14.66 -2.84 -15.44
C ILE A 92 13.44 -2.12 -16.02
N LEU A 93 13.57 -0.84 -16.34
CA LEU A 93 12.48 -0.06 -16.92
C LEU A 93 12.08 -0.54 -18.32
N ARG A 94 13.05 -0.95 -19.15
CA ARG A 94 12.77 -1.51 -20.47
C ARG A 94 11.91 -2.76 -20.37
N GLU A 95 12.25 -3.65 -19.45
CA GLU A 95 11.49 -4.88 -19.20
C GLU A 95 10.09 -4.59 -18.63
N ARG A 96 10.00 -3.74 -17.60
CA ARG A 96 8.71 -3.31 -17.01
C ARG A 96 7.79 -2.73 -18.07
N LEU A 97 8.26 -1.70 -18.78
CA LEU A 97 7.46 -0.99 -19.76
C LEU A 97 7.17 -1.83 -21.00
N GLY A 98 8.16 -2.57 -21.52
CA GLY A 98 7.99 -3.43 -22.69
C GLY A 98 6.99 -4.57 -22.47
N SER A 99 6.86 -5.06 -21.23
CA SER A 99 5.88 -6.11 -20.89
C SER A 99 4.42 -5.63 -20.88
N VAL A 100 4.19 -4.32 -20.70
CA VAL A 100 2.84 -3.72 -20.66
C VAL A 100 2.53 -2.96 -21.96
N TYR A 101 3.55 -2.33 -22.56
CA TYR A 101 3.44 -1.44 -23.71
C TYR A 101 4.45 -1.82 -24.80
N PRO A 102 4.04 -2.64 -25.78
CA PRO A 102 4.88 -2.98 -26.93
C PRO A 102 5.35 -1.73 -27.69
N GLY A 103 6.63 -1.69 -28.05
CA GLY A 103 7.23 -0.59 -28.81
C GLY A 103 7.69 0.61 -27.97
N VAL A 104 7.60 0.55 -26.64
CA VAL A 104 8.23 1.56 -25.77
C VAL A 104 9.75 1.44 -25.83
N HIS A 105 10.42 2.58 -26.02
CA HIS A 105 11.86 2.70 -25.99
C HIS A 105 12.28 3.44 -24.72
N VAL A 106 13.21 2.84 -23.98
CA VAL A 106 13.85 3.43 -22.80
C VAL A 106 15.34 3.60 -23.07
N SER A 107 15.80 4.85 -22.95
CA SER A 107 17.20 5.23 -23.11
C SER A 107 17.64 6.17 -22.00
N ARG A 108 18.96 6.34 -21.88
CA ARG A 108 19.57 7.32 -21.00
C ARG A 108 20.00 8.54 -21.82
N ALA A 109 19.76 9.73 -21.29
CA ALA A 109 20.28 10.99 -21.81
C ALA A 109 20.98 11.75 -20.66
N GLU A 110 22.31 11.75 -20.65
CA GLU A 110 23.12 12.36 -19.57
C GLU A 110 22.75 11.86 -18.16
N ASN A 111 22.02 12.67 -17.39
CA ASN A 111 21.53 12.37 -16.04
C ASN A 111 20.02 12.09 -16.01
N GLU A 112 19.43 11.83 -17.17
CA GLU A 112 18.00 11.60 -17.34
C GLU A 112 17.72 10.23 -17.97
N ILE A 113 16.56 9.69 -17.67
CA ILE A 113 15.96 8.57 -18.39
C ILE A 113 14.91 9.13 -19.33
N VAL A 114 14.98 8.73 -20.59
CA VAL A 114 14.04 9.13 -21.64
C VAL A 114 13.21 7.92 -22.03
N VAL A 115 11.89 8.07 -21.96
CA VAL A 115 10.92 7.06 -22.36
C VAL A 115 10.14 7.59 -23.55
N THR A 116 10.25 6.91 -24.69
CA THR A 116 9.48 7.20 -25.90
C THR A 116 8.48 6.10 -26.14
N ALA A 117 7.19 6.44 -26.19
CA ALA A 117 6.11 5.49 -26.41
C ALA A 117 5.31 5.85 -27.67
N PRO A 118 5.21 4.95 -28.67
CA PRO A 118 4.39 5.17 -29.85
C PRO A 118 2.90 5.03 -29.51
N ASN A 119 2.04 5.71 -30.29
CA ASN A 119 0.57 5.61 -30.20
C ASN A 119 0.01 5.87 -28.79
N ALA A 120 0.64 6.75 -28.03
CA ALA A 120 0.34 6.93 -26.63
C ALA A 120 -0.74 8.01 -26.42
N ASN A 121 -1.75 7.66 -25.63
CA ASN A 121 -2.79 8.59 -25.18
C ASN A 121 -2.56 9.04 -23.72
N ALA A 122 -3.46 9.84 -23.16
CA ALA A 122 -3.38 10.30 -21.77
C ALA A 122 -3.32 9.14 -20.75
N GLY A 123 -4.05 8.05 -20.99
CA GLY A 123 -4.00 6.84 -20.17
C GLY A 123 -2.63 6.15 -20.24
N THR A 124 -2.05 6.06 -21.43
CA THR A 124 -0.70 5.50 -21.64
C THR A 124 0.35 6.34 -20.91
N ARG A 125 0.28 7.68 -21.02
CA ARG A 125 1.16 8.57 -20.26
C ARG A 125 1.04 8.34 -18.76
N ALA A 126 -0.18 8.24 -18.23
CA ALA A 126 -0.40 8.04 -16.81
C ALA A 126 0.20 6.71 -16.32
N ALA A 127 0.00 5.62 -17.04
CA ALA A 127 0.53 4.32 -16.66
C ALA A 127 2.06 4.23 -16.77
N ILE A 128 2.66 4.86 -17.81
CA ILE A 128 4.13 4.97 -17.88
C ILE A 128 4.66 5.76 -16.68
N LEU A 129 4.01 6.86 -16.30
CA LEU A 129 4.39 7.63 -15.12
C LEU A 129 4.33 6.77 -13.86
N THR A 130 3.30 5.93 -13.69
CA THR A 130 3.21 4.97 -12.58
C THR A 130 4.39 4.00 -12.59
N LEU A 131 4.58 3.24 -13.68
CA LEU A 131 5.61 2.18 -13.75
C LEU A 131 7.05 2.71 -13.62
N VAL A 132 7.31 3.96 -14.05
CA VAL A 132 8.63 4.59 -13.97
C VAL A 132 8.88 5.23 -12.61
N LYS A 133 7.87 5.89 -12.00
CA LYS A 133 8.05 6.56 -10.71
C LYS A 133 8.04 5.58 -9.53
N THR A 134 7.38 4.44 -9.67
CA THR A 134 7.36 3.40 -8.64
C THR A 134 8.72 2.72 -8.57
N ARG A 135 9.39 2.82 -7.42
CA ARG A 135 10.63 2.12 -7.18
C ARG A 135 10.35 0.62 -7.11
N ALA A 136 9.26 0.21 -6.46
CA ALA A 136 8.83 -1.17 -6.25
C ALA A 136 9.63 -1.93 -5.19
N TYR A 137 9.94 -1.26 -4.09
CA TYR A 137 10.45 -1.89 -2.89
C TYR A 137 9.28 -2.48 -2.09
N LEU A 138 9.12 -3.79 -2.17
CA LEU A 138 8.13 -4.54 -1.42
C LEU A 138 8.66 -4.90 -0.04
N ALA A 139 7.91 -4.59 1.00
CA ALA A 139 8.21 -4.92 2.39
C ALA A 139 6.97 -5.49 3.10
N PHE A 140 7.21 -6.47 3.96
CA PHE A 140 6.21 -7.07 4.83
C PHE A 140 6.56 -6.77 6.28
N TYR A 141 5.58 -6.35 7.07
CA TYR A 141 5.76 -6.06 8.49
C TYR A 141 4.81 -6.93 9.31
N ASP A 142 5.25 -7.35 10.49
CA ASP A 142 4.32 -7.69 11.56
C ASP A 142 3.57 -6.39 11.95
N TRP A 143 2.27 -6.30 11.64
CA TRP A 143 1.52 -5.04 11.75
C TRP A 143 1.51 -4.52 13.17
N GLU A 144 1.01 -5.29 14.14
CA GLU A 144 0.84 -4.79 15.50
C GLU A 144 2.18 -4.56 16.21
N ALA A 145 3.22 -5.35 15.89
CA ALA A 145 4.54 -5.14 16.46
C ALA A 145 5.19 -3.85 15.96
N ASN A 146 4.86 -3.43 14.74
CA ASN A 146 5.46 -2.27 14.08
C ASN A 146 4.64 -1.00 14.17
N VAL A 147 3.32 -1.05 14.02
CA VAL A 147 2.47 0.14 13.97
C VAL A 147 2.43 0.84 15.32
N ILE A 148 2.67 2.16 15.28
CA ILE A 148 2.81 3.02 16.45
C ILE A 148 1.53 3.83 16.62
N ALA A 149 0.90 3.67 17.77
CA ALA A 149 -0.27 4.45 18.16
C ALA A 149 0.13 5.91 18.48
N PRO A 150 -0.83 6.87 18.51
CA PRO A 150 -0.55 8.30 18.78
C PRO A 150 0.22 8.60 20.07
N ASN A 151 0.16 7.69 21.06
CA ASN A 151 0.91 7.80 22.31
C ASN A 151 2.38 7.35 22.21
N GLY A 152 2.85 6.94 21.03
CA GLY A 152 4.22 6.55 20.77
C GLY A 152 4.56 5.09 21.10
N LYS A 153 3.59 4.27 21.50
CA LYS A 153 3.78 2.83 21.76
C LYS A 153 3.30 1.99 20.59
N THR A 154 3.89 0.81 20.42
CA THR A 154 3.41 -0.14 19.40
C THR A 154 2.07 -0.73 19.82
N VAL A 155 1.22 -1.03 18.85
CA VAL A 155 -0.11 -1.58 19.09
C VAL A 155 -0.05 -2.91 19.84
N ALA A 156 0.89 -3.79 19.49
CA ALA A 156 1.07 -5.10 20.15
C ALA A 156 1.25 -4.97 21.68
N THR A 157 1.95 -3.94 22.17
CA THR A 157 2.18 -3.74 23.61
C THR A 157 0.94 -3.30 24.39
N GLN A 158 -0.14 -2.97 23.69
CA GLN A 158 -1.33 -2.33 24.25
C GLN A 158 -2.61 -3.17 24.05
N LEU A 159 -2.56 -4.21 23.21
CA LEU A 159 -3.68 -5.12 23.00
C LEU A 159 -4.01 -5.95 24.24
N GLN A 160 -3.02 -6.33 25.04
CA GLN A 160 -3.26 -7.04 26.31
C GLN A 160 -4.09 -6.21 27.29
N THR A 161 -3.88 -4.89 27.31
CA THR A 161 -4.66 -3.95 28.14
C THR A 161 -5.91 -3.42 27.44
N GLN A 162 -6.19 -3.90 26.22
CA GLN A 162 -7.33 -3.49 25.39
C GLN A 162 -7.44 -1.96 25.24
N ASP A 163 -6.30 -1.30 25.00
CA ASP A 163 -6.31 0.14 24.71
C ASP A 163 -7.22 0.42 23.50
N PRO A 164 -8.22 1.32 23.61
CA PRO A 164 -9.21 1.50 22.55
C PRO A 164 -8.60 1.87 21.19
N THR A 165 -7.58 2.72 21.18
CA THR A 165 -6.91 3.14 19.94
C THR A 165 -6.08 2.00 19.36
N ALA A 166 -5.41 1.20 20.20
CA ALA A 166 -4.71 0.02 19.73
C ALA A 166 -5.66 -1.03 19.14
N VAL A 167 -6.83 -1.22 19.75
CA VAL A 167 -7.87 -2.13 19.24
C VAL A 167 -8.41 -1.61 17.90
N GLU A 168 -8.70 -0.32 17.76
CA GLU A 168 -9.15 0.28 16.50
C GLU A 168 -8.11 0.11 15.37
N ILE A 169 -6.83 0.40 15.63
CA ILE A 169 -5.75 0.24 14.62
C ILE A 169 -5.56 -1.24 14.24
N SER A 170 -5.69 -2.14 15.21
CA SER A 170 -5.46 -3.57 15.01
C SER A 170 -6.65 -4.27 14.37
N GLN A 171 -7.88 -3.92 14.74
CA GLN A 171 -9.09 -4.69 14.39
C GLN A 171 -10.05 -3.92 13.48
N GLY A 172 -9.84 -2.62 13.30
CA GLY A 172 -10.79 -1.72 12.65
C GLY A 172 -12.01 -1.43 13.52
N ASP A 173 -13.04 -0.84 12.91
CA ASP A 173 -14.30 -0.48 13.59
C ASP A 173 -15.51 -1.30 13.09
N GLY A 174 -15.26 -2.32 12.27
CA GLY A 174 -16.28 -3.16 11.61
C GLY A 174 -16.80 -2.60 10.30
N SER A 175 -16.54 -1.33 9.98
CA SER A 175 -16.84 -0.69 8.69
C SER A 175 -15.58 -0.43 7.86
N VAL A 176 -14.48 -0.13 8.53
CA VAL A 176 -13.16 0.11 7.96
C VAL A 176 -12.21 -0.97 8.48
N ALA A 177 -11.55 -1.69 7.57
CA ALA A 177 -10.59 -2.72 7.96
C ALA A 177 -9.24 -2.10 8.37
N PRO A 178 -8.41 -2.83 9.14
CA PRO A 178 -7.06 -2.39 9.50
C PRO A 178 -6.22 -1.91 8.31
N GLY A 179 -5.38 -0.90 8.54
CA GLY A 179 -4.50 -0.32 7.52
C GLY A 179 -5.20 0.56 6.47
N GLN A 180 -6.52 0.69 6.50
CA GLN A 180 -7.23 1.63 5.63
C GLN A 180 -7.22 3.06 6.19
N PRO A 181 -7.46 4.07 5.34
CA PRO A 181 -7.78 5.40 5.80
C PRO A 181 -8.89 5.38 6.85
N TRP A 182 -8.68 6.11 7.94
CA TRP A 182 -9.59 6.28 9.08
C TRP A 182 -9.69 5.10 10.05
N ALA A 183 -8.98 3.98 9.83
CA ALA A 183 -8.82 2.91 10.82
C ALA A 183 -7.69 3.22 11.82
N GLY A 184 -7.82 4.32 12.57
CA GLY A 184 -6.77 4.83 13.46
C GLY A 184 -5.56 5.47 12.75
N SER A 185 -5.67 5.74 11.44
CA SER A 185 -4.69 6.53 10.69
C SER A 185 -4.75 8.01 11.08
N MET A 186 -3.74 8.78 10.67
CA MET A 186 -3.68 10.23 10.91
C MET A 186 -3.25 11.01 9.66
N ASN A 187 -3.40 12.33 9.68
CA ASN A 187 -2.88 13.19 8.60
C ASN A 187 -1.33 13.18 8.60
N LEU A 188 -0.73 13.61 7.48
CA LEU A 188 0.72 13.54 7.30
C LEU A 188 1.52 14.31 8.35
N TYR A 189 1.06 15.50 8.75
CA TYR A 189 1.79 16.33 9.72
C TYR A 189 1.85 15.65 11.09
N ASP A 190 0.72 15.08 11.54
CA ASP A 190 0.67 14.34 12.80
C ASP A 190 1.50 13.06 12.73
N ALA A 191 1.45 12.33 11.61
CA ALA A 191 2.26 11.14 11.40
C ALA A 191 3.76 11.45 11.45
N VAL A 192 4.21 12.49 10.73
CA VAL A 192 5.62 12.88 10.74
C VAL A 192 6.04 13.45 12.10
N THR A 193 5.15 14.18 12.79
CA THR A 193 5.40 14.65 14.15
C THR A 193 5.57 13.49 15.13
N LEU A 194 4.70 12.48 15.06
CA LEU A 194 4.81 11.25 15.85
C LEU A 194 6.11 10.51 15.54
N ALA A 195 6.39 10.29 14.26
CA ALA A 195 7.58 9.61 13.77
C ALA A 195 8.87 10.31 14.19
N SER A 196 8.92 11.65 14.16
CA SER A 196 10.10 12.44 14.56
C SER A 196 10.48 12.32 16.03
N LYS A 197 9.54 11.87 16.87
CA LYS A 197 9.75 11.66 18.31
C LYS A 197 10.17 10.24 18.66
N GLN A 198 10.12 9.32 17.69
CA GLN A 198 10.48 7.93 17.91
C GLN A 198 11.99 7.76 18.02
N PRO A 199 12.48 6.75 18.75
CA PRO A 199 13.90 6.48 18.84
C PRO A 199 14.44 6.02 17.48
N ARG A 200 15.65 6.48 17.14
CA ARG A 200 16.42 5.96 16.02
C ARG A 200 16.73 4.47 16.25
N SER A 201 16.57 3.66 15.22
CA SER A 201 16.99 2.25 15.22
C SER A 201 17.82 1.97 13.98
N GLU A 202 18.93 1.25 14.14
CA GLU A 202 19.77 0.82 13.03
C GLU A 202 19.79 -0.70 12.97
N SER A 203 19.04 -1.25 12.02
CA SER A 203 18.96 -2.68 11.73
C SER A 203 19.28 -2.93 10.26
N PRO A 204 19.83 -4.10 9.90
CA PRO A 204 19.80 -4.62 8.53
C PRO A 204 18.38 -4.78 7.98
N ASP A 205 17.39 -4.92 8.86
CA ASP A 205 15.97 -5.12 8.51
C ASP A 205 15.23 -3.80 8.29
N ASN A 206 15.91 -2.66 8.37
CA ASN A 206 15.31 -1.38 7.98
C ASN A 206 15.18 -1.28 6.46
N SER A 207 14.01 -0.83 5.98
CA SER A 207 13.76 -0.51 4.57
C SER A 207 14.64 0.62 4.07
N ARG A 208 15.09 1.48 5.00
CA ARG A 208 15.88 2.68 4.70
C ARG A 208 17.09 2.79 5.62
N ILE A 209 18.16 3.36 5.07
CA ILE A 209 19.44 3.54 5.78
C ILE A 209 19.73 5.01 6.11
N THR A 210 18.80 5.91 5.79
CA THR A 210 18.90 7.37 5.95
C THR A 210 17.73 7.89 6.78
N ASP A 211 17.91 9.07 7.37
CA ASP A 211 16.79 9.85 7.91
C ASP A 211 15.98 10.47 6.76
N GLN A 212 14.69 10.70 6.99
CA GLN A 212 13.84 11.42 6.03
C GLN A 212 13.49 12.81 6.53
N TYR A 213 13.61 13.79 5.64
CA TYR A 213 13.38 15.20 5.92
C TYR A 213 12.09 15.65 5.24
N TYR A 214 11.22 16.27 6.02
CA TYR A 214 9.97 16.88 5.58
C TYR A 214 9.96 18.37 5.97
N MET A 215 9.30 19.20 5.18
CA MET A 215 9.08 20.61 5.51
C MET A 215 7.59 20.91 5.50
N PHE A 216 7.09 21.51 6.57
CA PHE A 216 5.68 21.85 6.73
C PHE A 216 5.45 23.35 6.92
N GLY A 217 4.44 23.87 6.25
CA GLY A 217 4.02 25.27 6.35
C GLY A 217 2.97 25.45 7.43
N ALA A 218 2.85 26.66 7.97
CA ALA A 218 1.77 27.00 8.89
C ALA A 218 0.41 26.96 8.18
N PRO A 219 -0.68 26.54 8.88
CA PRO A 219 -2.03 26.51 8.31
C PRO A 219 -2.42 27.86 7.68
N GLY A 220 -3.00 27.82 6.47
CA GLY A 220 -3.43 29.03 5.76
C GLY A 220 -2.33 29.96 5.24
N SER A 221 -1.04 29.60 5.37
CA SER A 221 0.07 30.42 4.88
C SER A 221 0.12 30.53 3.36
N ALA A 222 0.73 31.63 2.86
CA ALA A 222 0.98 31.81 1.42
C ALA A 222 1.86 30.68 0.83
N ALA A 223 2.80 30.17 1.63
CA ALA A 223 3.63 29.03 1.24
C ALA A 223 2.79 27.76 1.03
N CYS A 224 1.78 27.51 1.87
CA CYS A 224 0.85 26.41 1.65
C CYS A 224 0.04 26.56 0.37
N ALA A 225 -0.42 27.77 0.05
CA ALA A 225 -1.10 28.02 -1.22
C ALA A 225 -0.18 27.77 -2.43
N ALA A 226 1.09 28.19 -2.35
CA ALA A 226 2.09 27.95 -3.40
C ALA A 226 2.40 26.45 -3.57
N ALA A 227 2.60 25.72 -2.47
CA ALA A 227 2.87 24.27 -2.50
C ALA A 227 1.67 23.45 -3.00
N ALA A 228 0.45 23.80 -2.58
CA ALA A 228 -0.77 23.16 -3.07
C ALA A 228 -0.94 23.37 -4.58
N LYS A 229 -0.70 24.59 -5.08
CA LYS A 229 -0.71 24.88 -6.52
C LYS A 229 0.33 24.05 -7.28
N ALA A 230 1.55 23.93 -6.75
CA ALA A 230 2.62 23.15 -7.37
C ALA A 230 2.29 21.64 -7.39
N SER A 231 1.58 21.15 -6.38
CA SER A 231 1.20 19.74 -6.24
C SER A 231 -0.14 19.40 -6.90
N GLY A 232 -0.88 20.41 -7.39
CA GLY A 232 -2.23 20.22 -7.93
C GLY A 232 -3.26 19.83 -6.88
N THR A 233 -3.04 20.20 -5.61
CA THR A 233 -3.94 19.93 -4.47
C THR A 233 -4.60 21.22 -3.97
N VAL A 234 -5.45 21.11 -2.96
CA VAL A 234 -6.09 22.25 -2.29
C VAL A 234 -5.47 22.44 -0.92
N ALA A 235 -5.15 23.69 -0.56
CA ALA A 235 -4.64 24.01 0.77
C ALA A 235 -5.77 23.94 1.81
N SER A 236 -5.50 23.31 2.96
CA SER A 236 -6.41 23.30 4.11
C SER A 236 -6.05 24.45 5.06
N ALA A 237 -7.02 25.32 5.35
CA ALA A 237 -6.79 26.49 6.21
C ALA A 237 -6.52 26.12 7.68
N GLY A 238 -6.95 24.93 8.13
CA GLY A 238 -6.83 24.48 9.52
C GLY A 238 -5.71 23.46 9.78
N GLN A 239 -4.91 23.10 8.78
CA GLN A 239 -3.90 22.05 8.89
C GLN A 239 -2.55 22.51 8.33
N HIS A 240 -1.47 22.02 8.93
CA HIS A 240 -0.14 22.18 8.37
C HIS A 240 -0.07 21.48 7.00
N CYS A 241 0.50 22.15 6.01
CA CYS A 241 0.65 21.60 4.67
C CYS A 241 2.06 21.06 4.45
N LEU A 242 2.21 20.04 3.60
CA LEU A 242 3.52 19.64 3.11
C LEU A 242 4.03 20.69 2.11
N LEU A 243 5.13 21.37 2.46
CA LEU A 243 5.82 22.28 1.54
C LEU A 243 6.77 21.52 0.63
N ASN A 244 7.48 20.53 1.17
CA ASN A 244 8.36 19.65 0.41
C ASN A 244 8.75 18.40 1.21
N GLY A 245 9.19 17.35 0.51
CA GLY A 245 9.64 16.07 1.08
C GLY A 245 8.69 14.90 0.81
N PRO A 246 9.05 13.68 1.25
CA PRO A 246 10.29 13.33 1.94
C PRO A 246 11.55 13.43 1.06
N TYR A 247 12.71 13.72 1.67
CA TYR A 247 14.05 13.54 1.07
C TYR A 247 15.03 12.92 2.06
N ASP A 248 16.05 12.22 1.57
CA ASP A 248 17.12 11.62 2.40
C ASP A 248 18.15 12.63 2.95
N SER A 249 18.03 13.91 2.58
CA SER A 249 18.91 14.96 3.11
C SER A 249 18.22 16.31 3.17
N LYS A 250 18.59 17.10 4.18
CA LYS A 250 18.16 18.50 4.31
C LYS A 250 18.54 19.34 3.09
N HIS A 251 19.69 19.09 2.48
CA HIS A 251 20.11 19.82 1.28
C HIS A 251 19.15 19.57 0.12
N ALA A 252 18.84 18.30 -0.19
CA ALA A 252 17.89 17.96 -1.25
C ALA A 252 16.51 18.57 -0.99
N LEU A 253 16.02 18.48 0.25
CA LEU A 253 14.76 19.10 0.70
C LEU A 253 14.73 20.61 0.40
N LEU A 254 15.79 21.35 0.72
CA LEU A 254 15.81 22.81 0.51
C LEU A 254 16.01 23.20 -0.96
N THR A 255 16.72 22.40 -1.75
CA THR A 255 16.90 22.67 -3.18
C THR A 255 15.66 22.33 -4.02
N GLY A 256 14.78 21.47 -3.51
CA GLY A 256 13.56 21.04 -4.19
C GLY A 256 12.31 21.86 -3.87
N LEU A 257 12.42 22.99 -3.16
CA LEU A 257 11.27 23.78 -2.75
C LEU A 257 10.47 24.28 -3.97
N PRO A 258 9.12 24.27 -3.91
CA PRO A 258 8.29 24.79 -4.97
C PRO A 258 8.48 26.31 -5.14
N ALA A 259 8.22 26.81 -6.36
CA ALA A 259 8.32 28.23 -6.64
C ALA A 259 7.41 29.05 -5.71
N GLY A 260 7.97 30.10 -5.09
CA GLY A 260 7.26 30.93 -4.11
C GLY A 260 7.32 30.42 -2.66
N VAL A 261 8.08 29.36 -2.40
CA VAL A 261 8.36 28.86 -1.04
C VAL A 261 9.85 28.97 -0.75
N SER A 262 10.18 29.48 0.44
CA SER A 262 11.53 29.66 0.96
C SER A 262 11.77 28.83 2.22
N ALA A 263 13.04 28.65 2.60
CA ALA A 263 13.42 27.88 3.78
C ALA A 263 12.85 28.42 5.11
N SER A 264 12.56 29.73 5.19
CA SER A 264 11.98 30.36 6.38
C SER A 264 10.48 30.16 6.52
N ASP A 265 9.80 29.69 5.46
CA ASP A 265 8.33 29.59 5.43
C ASP A 265 7.78 28.35 6.15
N GLY A 266 8.65 27.47 6.66
CA GLY A 266 8.22 26.20 7.22
C GLY A 266 9.14 25.62 8.27
N GLN A 267 8.57 24.67 8.99
CA GLN A 267 9.22 23.86 9.99
C GLN A 267 9.75 22.59 9.32
N ILE A 268 11.02 22.27 9.56
CA ILE A 268 11.60 20.99 9.13
C ILE A 268 11.42 19.96 10.23
N LEU A 269 10.83 18.83 9.88
CA LEU A 269 10.74 17.64 10.72
C LEU A 269 11.61 16.53 10.14
N VAL A 270 12.25 15.77 11.02
CA VAL A 270 13.14 14.66 10.65
C VAL A 270 12.55 13.37 11.19
N VAL A 271 12.26 12.43 10.30
CA VAL A 271 11.93 11.05 10.65
C VAL A 271 13.25 10.29 10.75
N PRO A 272 13.63 9.80 11.94
CA PRO A 272 14.90 9.10 12.10
C PRO A 272 14.88 7.75 11.39
N ARG A 273 16.05 7.27 10.96
CA ARG A 273 16.25 5.89 10.52
C ARG A 273 15.65 4.91 11.55
N GLY A 274 15.00 3.86 11.05
CA GLY A 274 14.31 2.87 11.87
C GLY A 274 12.81 3.14 12.02
N ILE A 275 12.29 4.18 11.37
CA ILE A 275 10.88 4.57 11.38
C ILE A 275 10.43 4.88 9.95
N VAL A 276 9.23 4.42 9.60
CA VAL A 276 8.60 4.72 8.31
C VAL A 276 7.24 5.36 8.51
N VAL A 277 6.89 6.28 7.62
CA VAL A 277 5.54 6.83 7.47
C VAL A 277 4.98 6.25 6.18
N LEU A 278 3.91 5.48 6.30
CA LEU A 278 3.26 4.79 5.18
C LEU A 278 1.88 5.39 4.93
N GLN A 279 1.58 5.70 3.68
CA GLN A 279 0.27 6.18 3.27
C GLN A 279 -0.72 5.01 3.22
N ALA A 280 -1.86 5.15 3.89
CA ALA A 280 -2.95 4.19 3.81
C ALA A 280 -3.63 4.29 2.43
N ILE A 281 -3.60 3.22 1.65
CA ILE A 281 -4.27 3.18 0.36
C ILE A 281 -5.71 2.68 0.53
N PRO A 282 -6.72 3.37 -0.04
CA PRO A 282 -8.11 2.88 0.00
C PRO A 282 -8.25 1.51 -0.66
N GLN A 283 -9.15 0.66 -0.15
CA GLN A 283 -9.37 -0.72 -0.64
C GLN A 283 -9.78 -0.84 -2.10
N ASN A 284 -10.38 0.20 -2.66
CA ASN A 284 -10.74 0.22 -4.08
C ASN A 284 -9.53 0.53 -4.97
N PHE A 285 -8.36 0.78 -4.37
CA PHE A 285 -7.11 1.16 -5.03
C PHE A 285 -7.32 2.23 -6.09
N SER A 286 -8.27 3.14 -5.83
CA SER A 286 -8.37 4.39 -6.56
C SER A 286 -7.02 5.07 -6.47
N LYS A 287 -6.65 5.84 -7.51
CA LYS A 287 -5.37 6.56 -7.57
C LYS A 287 -5.00 7.08 -6.18
N PRO A 288 -3.81 6.74 -5.65
CA PRO A 288 -3.39 7.19 -4.33
C PRO A 288 -3.62 8.69 -4.24
N THR A 289 -4.30 9.13 -3.18
CA THR A 289 -4.45 10.55 -2.91
C THR A 289 -3.04 11.16 -2.88
N PRO A 290 -2.77 12.29 -3.55
CA PRO A 290 -1.45 12.89 -3.48
C PRO A 290 -0.99 13.06 -2.03
N ILE A 291 0.27 12.78 -1.72
CA ILE A 291 0.81 12.87 -0.35
C ILE A 291 0.59 14.25 0.30
N ALA A 292 0.58 15.31 -0.51
CA ALA A 292 0.35 16.69 -0.07
C ALA A 292 -1.14 17.06 0.09
N ASP A 293 -2.06 16.14 -0.22
CA ASP A 293 -3.49 16.36 -0.04
C ASP A 293 -3.87 16.24 1.44
N PRO A 294 -4.65 17.18 1.99
CA PRO A 294 -5.03 17.16 3.40
C PRO A 294 -5.91 15.97 3.82
N SER A 295 -6.54 15.28 2.86
CA SER A 295 -7.34 14.08 3.12
C SER A 295 -6.51 12.79 3.16
N ALA A 296 -5.25 12.82 2.71
CA ALA A 296 -4.39 11.64 2.74
C ALA A 296 -4.14 11.17 4.19
N GLN A 297 -4.23 9.86 4.39
CA GLN A 297 -4.14 9.21 5.70
C GLN A 297 -2.88 8.35 5.78
N PHE A 298 -2.26 8.31 6.95
CA PHE A 298 -0.95 7.70 7.17
C PHE A 298 -0.89 6.91 8.48
N PHE A 299 0.00 5.93 8.49
CA PHE A 299 0.42 5.20 9.67
C PHE A 299 1.93 5.38 9.89
N VAL A 300 2.34 5.33 11.15
CA VAL A 300 3.75 5.34 11.55
C VAL A 300 4.12 3.94 12.01
N LEU A 301 5.17 3.37 11.44
CA LEU A 301 5.65 2.05 11.80
C LEU A 301 7.11 2.13 12.23
N LYS A 302 7.49 1.23 13.14
CA LYS A 302 8.88 0.79 13.22
C LYS A 302 9.27 0.17 11.87
N ASP A 303 10.48 0.46 11.44
CA ASP A 303 11.04 -0.06 10.19
C ASP A 303 11.71 -1.42 10.45
N ASP A 304 10.94 -2.38 10.94
CA ASP A 304 11.41 -3.74 11.23
C ASP A 304 10.75 -4.72 10.26
N ILE A 305 11.39 -4.89 9.11
CA ILE A 305 10.86 -5.70 8.01
C ILE A 305 10.98 -7.19 8.35
N ALA A 306 9.89 -7.93 8.19
CA ALA A 306 9.87 -9.38 8.28
C ALA A 306 10.25 -10.06 6.96
N LEU A 307 9.77 -9.55 5.82
CA LEU A 307 10.10 -10.07 4.49
C LEU A 307 10.23 -8.94 3.46
N THR A 308 10.99 -9.18 2.40
CA THR A 308 11.18 -8.25 1.29
C THR A 308 10.76 -8.85 -0.04
N GLY A 309 10.71 -8.03 -1.08
CA GLY A 309 10.55 -8.50 -2.47
C GLY A 309 11.63 -9.51 -2.93
N SER A 310 12.78 -9.60 -2.25
CA SER A 310 13.81 -10.60 -2.57
C SER A 310 13.48 -11.99 -2.04
N ASP A 311 12.52 -12.09 -1.12
CA ASP A 311 12.08 -13.35 -0.51
C ASP A 311 10.95 -14.02 -1.30
N ILE A 312 10.41 -13.36 -2.34
CA ILE A 312 9.34 -13.88 -3.22
C ILE A 312 9.85 -14.30 -4.60
N THR A 313 9.05 -15.09 -5.32
CA THR A 313 9.34 -15.60 -6.67
C THR A 313 8.10 -15.60 -7.55
N ASN A 314 8.28 -15.45 -8.86
CA ASN A 314 7.23 -15.60 -9.86
C ASN A 314 5.91 -14.85 -9.54
N PRO A 315 5.94 -13.53 -9.29
CA PRO A 315 4.71 -12.77 -9.10
C PRO A 315 3.91 -12.75 -10.41
N GLN A 316 2.61 -13.06 -10.32
CA GLN A 316 1.71 -13.14 -11.45
C GLN A 316 0.34 -12.56 -11.11
N GLN A 317 -0.20 -11.76 -12.02
CA GLN A 317 -1.59 -11.39 -11.93
C GLN A 317 -2.47 -12.63 -12.12
N ARG A 318 -3.46 -12.76 -11.25
CA ARG A 318 -4.48 -13.81 -11.27
C ARG A 318 -5.84 -13.23 -10.93
N THR A 319 -6.83 -14.10 -10.88
CA THR A 319 -8.17 -13.79 -10.44
C THR A 319 -8.52 -14.83 -9.38
N ASP A 320 -8.90 -14.37 -8.20
CA ASP A 320 -9.34 -15.23 -7.11
C ASP A 320 -10.54 -16.07 -7.61
N PRO A 321 -10.45 -17.41 -7.58
CA PRO A 321 -11.49 -18.28 -8.11
C PRO A 321 -12.78 -18.28 -7.26
N ASN A 322 -12.73 -17.83 -6.00
CA ASN A 322 -13.87 -17.82 -5.09
C ASN A 322 -14.73 -16.58 -5.26
N ILE A 323 -14.10 -15.41 -5.46
CA ILE A 323 -14.80 -14.11 -5.51
C ILE A 323 -14.66 -13.38 -6.85
N GLY A 324 -13.86 -13.90 -7.79
CA GLY A 324 -13.68 -13.32 -9.12
C GLY A 324 -12.88 -12.00 -9.15
N SER A 325 -12.25 -11.62 -8.05
CA SER A 325 -11.49 -10.36 -7.93
C SER A 325 -10.04 -10.54 -8.41
N PRO A 326 -9.46 -9.55 -9.14
CA PRO A 326 -8.05 -9.59 -9.49
C PRO A 326 -7.13 -9.59 -8.26
N ASP A 327 -6.08 -10.39 -8.29
CA ASP A 327 -5.06 -10.52 -7.26
C ASP A 327 -3.65 -10.64 -7.87
N VAL A 328 -2.63 -10.63 -7.02
CA VAL A 328 -1.24 -10.94 -7.41
C VAL A 328 -0.75 -12.11 -6.60
N THR A 329 -0.59 -13.26 -7.24
CA THR A 329 -0.04 -14.47 -6.61
C THR A 329 1.48 -14.51 -6.78
N PHE A 330 2.19 -15.09 -5.82
CA PHE A 330 3.64 -15.27 -5.85
C PHE A 330 4.05 -16.51 -5.05
N GLY A 331 5.15 -17.14 -5.43
CA GLY A 331 5.83 -18.14 -4.60
C GLY A 331 6.82 -17.48 -3.65
N PHE A 332 7.41 -18.26 -2.76
CA PHE A 332 8.50 -17.82 -1.90
C PHE A 332 9.81 -18.51 -2.28
N THR A 333 10.93 -17.84 -2.03
CA THR A 333 12.24 -18.50 -1.96
C THR A 333 12.28 -19.44 -0.75
N SER A 334 13.28 -20.33 -0.64
CA SER A 334 13.43 -21.19 0.54
C SER A 334 13.54 -20.39 1.83
N LYS A 335 14.33 -19.31 1.82
CA LYS A 335 14.42 -18.37 2.95
C LYS A 335 13.07 -17.72 3.23
N GLY A 336 12.41 -17.19 2.20
CA GLY A 336 11.12 -16.53 2.32
C GLY A 336 10.03 -17.42 2.92
N LYS A 337 10.00 -18.72 2.61
CA LYS A 337 9.07 -19.67 3.24
C LYS A 337 9.29 -19.76 4.75
N THR A 338 10.54 -19.86 5.17
CA THR A 338 10.90 -19.91 6.60
C THR A 338 10.50 -18.63 7.32
N GLU A 339 10.85 -17.47 6.77
CA GLU A 339 10.50 -16.18 7.38
C GLU A 339 8.98 -15.94 7.40
N PHE A 340 8.27 -16.30 6.33
CA PHE A 340 6.82 -16.15 6.24
C PHE A 340 6.10 -17.02 7.28
N GLN A 341 6.51 -18.28 7.42
CA GLN A 341 5.95 -19.15 8.44
C GLN A 341 6.27 -18.63 9.85
N ALA A 342 7.50 -18.18 10.09
CA ALA A 342 7.92 -17.67 11.39
C ALA A 342 7.14 -16.40 11.80
N VAL A 343 7.00 -15.42 10.91
CA VAL A 343 6.23 -14.20 11.21
C VAL A 343 4.76 -14.54 11.45
N THR A 344 4.14 -15.36 10.60
CA THR A 344 2.73 -15.72 10.76
C THR A 344 2.47 -16.58 12.00
N ALA A 345 3.43 -17.40 12.43
CA ALA A 345 3.37 -18.10 13.71
C ALA A 345 3.41 -17.12 14.90
N ASN A 346 4.29 -16.12 14.87
CA ASN A 346 4.34 -15.07 15.89
C ASN A 346 3.01 -14.30 15.97
N LEU A 347 2.41 -13.97 14.83
CA LEU A 347 1.08 -13.36 14.74
C LEU A 347 0.02 -14.26 15.38
N ALA A 348 0.02 -15.55 15.04
CA ALA A 348 -0.95 -16.51 15.57
C ALA A 348 -0.83 -16.67 17.09
N HIS A 349 0.39 -16.85 17.61
CA HIS A 349 0.65 -16.96 19.03
C HIS A 349 0.24 -15.69 19.79
N ARG A 350 0.57 -14.50 19.26
CA ARG A 350 0.15 -13.24 19.86
C ARG A 350 -1.37 -13.10 19.84
N GLY A 351 -2.03 -13.43 18.73
CA GLY A 351 -3.49 -13.39 18.60
C GLY A 351 -4.20 -14.28 19.60
N ASN A 352 -3.70 -15.50 19.80
CA ASN A 352 -4.19 -16.41 20.83
C ASN A 352 -3.98 -15.83 22.25
N LEU A 353 -2.83 -15.21 22.53
CA LEU A 353 -2.51 -14.64 23.84
C LEU A 353 -3.39 -13.43 24.20
N VAL A 354 -3.68 -12.56 23.23
CA VAL A 354 -4.46 -11.32 23.47
C VAL A 354 -5.97 -11.54 23.32
N SER A 355 -6.40 -12.71 22.83
CA SER A 355 -7.81 -13.09 22.74
C SER A 355 -8.33 -13.70 24.05
N SER A 356 -9.65 -13.63 24.26
CA SER A 356 -10.33 -14.23 25.42
C SER A 356 -11.68 -14.82 25.04
N THR A 357 -12.39 -15.42 26.00
CA THR A 357 -13.74 -15.94 25.74
C THR A 357 -14.65 -14.81 25.23
N GLY A 358 -15.23 -15.00 24.05
CA GLY A 358 -16.12 -14.02 23.41
C GLY A 358 -15.42 -12.88 22.67
N MET A 359 -14.08 -12.80 22.68
CA MET A 359 -13.30 -11.75 22.01
C MET A 359 -12.15 -12.36 21.22
N THR A 360 -12.13 -12.13 19.91
CA THR A 360 -11.09 -12.67 19.01
C THR A 360 -10.32 -11.50 18.42
N PHE A 361 -9.02 -11.46 18.67
CA PHE A 361 -8.11 -10.44 18.14
C PHE A 361 -7.09 -11.09 17.21
N ASN A 362 -7.51 -11.32 15.96
CA ASN A 362 -6.59 -11.78 14.94
C ASN A 362 -5.49 -10.73 14.74
N GLN A 363 -4.28 -11.20 14.46
CA GLN A 363 -3.11 -10.33 14.25
C GLN A 363 -2.78 -10.28 12.76
N HIS A 364 -2.11 -9.22 12.33
CA HIS A 364 -2.01 -8.90 10.92
C HIS A 364 -0.56 -8.82 10.46
N PHE A 365 -0.36 -9.12 9.19
CA PHE A 365 0.86 -8.71 8.49
C PHE A 365 0.50 -7.57 7.54
N ALA A 366 1.33 -6.54 7.48
CA ALA A 366 1.17 -5.42 6.58
C ALA A 366 2.05 -5.62 5.34
N VAL A 367 1.50 -5.33 4.17
CA VAL A 367 2.22 -5.33 2.89
C VAL A 367 2.35 -3.89 2.42
N ALA A 368 3.57 -3.41 2.32
CA ALA A 368 3.88 -2.07 1.84
C ALA A 368 4.68 -2.13 0.53
N LEU A 369 4.39 -1.20 -0.37
CA LEU A 369 5.14 -0.98 -1.58
C LEU A 369 5.66 0.46 -1.57
N ASP A 370 6.98 0.61 -1.53
CA ASP A 370 7.65 1.90 -1.33
C ASP A 370 7.15 2.59 -0.04
N ASN A 371 6.31 3.63 -0.17
CA ASN A 371 5.77 4.40 0.96
C ASN A 371 4.25 4.22 1.10
N GLU A 372 3.67 3.24 0.41
CA GLU A 372 2.23 2.98 0.36
C GLU A 372 1.93 1.67 1.09
N LEU A 373 1.03 1.72 2.06
CA LEU A 373 0.46 0.56 2.73
C LEU A 373 -0.64 -0.01 1.83
N ILE A 374 -0.34 -1.14 1.19
CA ILE A 374 -1.21 -1.75 0.18
C ILE A 374 -2.34 -2.54 0.84
N THR A 375 -2.00 -3.43 1.79
CA THR A 375 -3.00 -4.26 2.48
C THR A 375 -2.49 -4.70 3.84
N VAL A 376 -3.41 -4.99 4.76
CA VAL A 376 -3.14 -5.47 6.13
C VAL A 376 -4.03 -6.68 6.42
N PRO A 377 -3.77 -7.85 5.79
CA PRO A 377 -4.50 -9.08 6.04
C PRO A 377 -4.23 -9.68 7.42
N TYR A 378 -5.21 -10.40 7.95
CA TYR A 378 -5.12 -11.07 9.24
C TYR A 378 -4.70 -12.55 9.10
N VAL A 379 -4.12 -13.09 10.16
CA VAL A 379 -3.90 -14.53 10.34
C VAL A 379 -4.95 -15.07 11.32
N ASP A 380 -5.77 -16.03 10.88
CA ASP A 380 -6.64 -16.78 11.78
C ASP A 380 -5.78 -17.75 12.60
N PHE A 381 -5.56 -17.41 13.86
CA PHE A 381 -4.70 -18.18 14.75
C PHE A 381 -5.28 -19.54 15.17
N ARG A 382 -6.58 -19.77 14.96
CA ARG A 382 -7.22 -21.07 15.22
C ARG A 382 -7.02 -22.02 14.04
N GLN A 383 -7.01 -21.47 12.83
CA GLN A 383 -6.73 -22.22 11.61
C GLN A 383 -5.23 -22.46 11.40
N TYR A 384 -4.39 -21.48 11.75
CA TYR A 384 -2.94 -21.50 11.53
C TYR A 384 -2.15 -21.25 12.83
N PRO A 385 -2.28 -22.12 13.86
CA PRO A 385 -1.67 -21.88 15.17
C PRO A 385 -0.14 -21.84 15.13
N ASP A 386 0.48 -22.54 14.18
CA ASP A 386 1.94 -22.63 13.99
C ASP A 386 2.42 -21.88 12.72
N GLY A 387 1.61 -20.91 12.27
CA GLY A 387 1.87 -20.13 11.06
C GLY A 387 1.40 -20.78 9.76
N ILE A 388 1.48 -20.02 8.67
CA ILE A 388 1.04 -20.43 7.33
C ILE A 388 2.23 -21.05 6.59
N ASN A 389 2.08 -22.28 6.12
CA ASN A 389 3.10 -22.91 5.26
C ASN A 389 3.12 -22.23 3.87
N GLY A 390 4.25 -21.62 3.52
CA GLY A 390 4.47 -20.93 2.24
C GLY A 390 4.71 -21.83 1.02
N ASP A 391 4.61 -23.16 1.12
CA ASP A 391 4.85 -24.10 0.00
C ASP A 391 3.92 -23.88 -1.20
N LYS A 392 2.71 -23.34 -0.96
CA LYS A 392 1.73 -23.02 -2.01
C LYS A 392 1.83 -21.57 -2.50
N GLY A 393 2.80 -20.80 -2.00
CA GLY A 393 2.87 -19.37 -2.23
C GLY A 393 1.86 -18.58 -1.40
N ALA A 394 1.65 -17.33 -1.78
CA ALA A 394 0.68 -16.42 -1.21
C ALA A 394 0.16 -15.46 -2.29
N ASP A 395 -0.86 -14.70 -1.94
CA ASP A 395 -1.44 -13.66 -2.77
C ASP A 395 -1.43 -12.31 -2.06
N ILE A 396 -1.29 -11.25 -2.85
CA ILE A 396 -1.69 -9.90 -2.45
C ILE A 396 -3.06 -9.70 -3.07
N ALA A 397 -4.07 -9.63 -2.21
CA ALA A 397 -5.46 -9.40 -2.60
C ALA A 397 -5.99 -8.07 -2.05
N GLY A 398 -7.02 -7.58 -2.73
CA GLY A 398 -7.75 -6.36 -2.45
C GLY A 398 -8.84 -6.19 -3.52
N SER A 399 -9.61 -5.10 -3.47
CA SER A 399 -10.53 -4.80 -4.58
C SER A 399 -9.77 -4.22 -5.79
N PHE A 400 -8.76 -4.95 -6.27
CA PHE A 400 -7.89 -4.51 -7.35
C PHE A 400 -8.64 -4.42 -8.67
N THR A 401 -8.27 -3.42 -9.47
CA THR A 401 -8.56 -3.49 -10.91
C THR A 401 -7.60 -4.46 -11.59
N LEU A 402 -8.04 -5.08 -12.69
CA LEU A 402 -7.18 -5.97 -13.47
C LEU A 402 -5.88 -5.27 -13.94
N SER A 403 -5.97 -3.98 -14.29
CA SER A 403 -4.81 -3.17 -14.65
C SER A 403 -3.85 -2.99 -13.48
N PHE A 404 -4.37 -2.67 -12.30
CA PHE A 404 -3.53 -2.48 -11.10
C PHE A 404 -2.81 -3.79 -10.74
N ALA A 405 -3.52 -4.91 -10.70
CA ALA A 405 -2.92 -6.22 -10.40
C ALA A 405 -1.84 -6.60 -11.44
N ARG A 406 -2.06 -6.29 -12.73
CA ARG A 406 -1.05 -6.52 -13.79
C ARG A 406 0.19 -5.64 -13.60
N ASP A 407 -0.01 -4.36 -13.32
CA ASP A 407 1.09 -3.41 -13.12
C ASP A 407 1.89 -3.79 -11.86
N LEU A 408 1.21 -4.13 -10.76
CA LEU A 408 1.82 -4.61 -9.53
C LEU A 408 2.63 -5.89 -9.76
N ALA A 409 2.05 -6.92 -10.40
CA ALA A 409 2.79 -8.14 -10.72
C ALA A 409 4.03 -7.86 -11.59
N THR A 410 3.92 -6.92 -12.53
CA THR A 410 5.02 -6.51 -13.42
C THR A 410 6.16 -5.86 -12.63
N ILE A 411 5.86 -4.88 -11.79
CA ILE A 411 6.90 -4.19 -11.01
C ILE A 411 7.57 -5.12 -9.99
N LEU A 412 6.81 -6.04 -9.38
CA LEU A 412 7.35 -7.03 -8.46
C LEU A 412 8.25 -8.03 -9.18
N ARG A 413 7.89 -8.45 -10.40
CA ARG A 413 8.68 -9.41 -11.20
C ARG A 413 10.07 -8.90 -11.53
N TYR A 414 10.19 -7.61 -11.82
CA TYR A 414 11.45 -7.01 -12.23
C TYR A 414 12.24 -6.36 -11.08
N GLY A 415 11.70 -6.41 -9.85
CA GLY A 415 12.35 -5.95 -8.64
C GLY A 415 12.54 -4.43 -8.58
N PRO A 416 13.06 -3.89 -7.47
CA PRO A 416 13.09 -2.46 -7.22
C PRO A 416 14.07 -1.71 -8.13
N LEU A 417 13.75 -0.45 -8.44
CA LEU A 417 14.70 0.46 -9.08
C LEU A 417 15.81 0.86 -8.09
N PRO A 418 17.06 1.00 -8.56
CA PRO A 418 18.16 1.48 -7.74
C PRO A 418 18.18 3.02 -7.57
N VAL A 419 17.22 3.71 -8.20
CA VAL A 419 17.04 5.17 -8.18
C VAL A 419 15.57 5.51 -7.97
N GLU A 420 15.33 6.72 -7.46
CA GLU A 420 14.03 7.36 -7.55
C GLU A 420 13.97 8.24 -8.80
N LEU A 421 12.81 8.25 -9.48
CA LEU A 421 12.62 8.96 -10.75
C LEU A 421 11.51 10.01 -10.62
N THR A 422 11.81 11.24 -11.00
CA THR A 422 10.85 12.35 -11.05
C THR A 422 10.66 12.80 -12.49
N ALA A 423 9.40 12.89 -12.93
CA ALA A 423 9.10 13.35 -14.29
C ALA A 423 9.40 14.84 -14.43
N ARG A 424 10.04 15.24 -15.54
CA ARG A 424 10.06 16.63 -15.98
C ARG A 424 8.83 16.93 -16.85
N GLY A 425 8.28 18.12 -16.65
CA GLY A 425 7.08 18.64 -17.35
C GLY A 425 7.14 18.48 -18.85
#